data_AF-A0A2S3QJ27-F1
#
_entry.id   AF-A0A2S3QJ27-F1
#
_cell.length_a   1.000
_cell.length_b   1.000
_cell.length_c   1.000
_cell.angle_alpha   90.00
_cell.angle_beta   90.00
_cell.angle_gamma   90.00
#
_symmetry.space_group_name_H-M   'P 1'
#
loop_
_entity.id
_entity.type
_entity.pdbx_description
1 polymer ?
#
loop_
_entity_poly.entity_id
_entity_poly.type
_entity_poly.pdbx_seq_one_letter_code
_entity_poly.pdbx_strand_id
1 'polypeptide(L)'
;MRAHDLHMVAAIDEQNRMVMITGGIDVNDITIVMRTELPSAGTWTIMKAETNLTDKTWYGWQVTLGSDITVPMAGNKPQLLTSRNFEHARYVPETNTVGFYGGEIRPGEPILKFYTIETRVPRIVMGHNRIIDEADAELMAEGQLLGVGLPKLEIAVPTKKIAIPDVYRISKVG
;
A
#
# COMPACT_ATOMS: atom_id res chain seq x y z
N MET A 1 -12.99 9.82 23.82
CA MET A 1 -13.18 8.79 22.78
C MET A 1 -12.98 9.49 21.45
N ARG A 2 -11.81 9.37 20.81
CA ARG A 2 -11.65 9.81 19.42
C ARG A 2 -12.30 8.75 18.54
N ALA A 3 -13.02 9.16 17.50
CA ALA A 3 -13.54 8.21 16.53
C ALA A 3 -12.33 7.61 15.80
N HIS A 4 -12.21 6.28 15.82
CA HIS A 4 -11.19 5.57 15.06
C HIS A 4 -11.58 5.58 13.59
N ASP A 5 -11.31 6.70 12.92
CA ASP A 5 -11.78 6.92 11.56
C ASP A 5 -10.76 6.45 10.54
N LEU A 6 -11.27 5.74 9.54
CA LEU A 6 -10.56 5.38 8.32
C LEU A 6 -11.31 6.02 7.15
N HIS A 7 -10.74 7.07 6.59
CA HIS A 7 -11.29 7.71 5.40
C HIS A 7 -10.43 7.35 4.22
N MET A 8 -10.86 6.38 3.42
CA MET A 8 -10.13 5.92 2.24
C MET A 8 -11.03 6.02 1.02
N VAL A 9 -10.48 6.46 -0.11
CA VAL A 9 -11.14 6.45 -1.42
C VAL A 9 -10.14 6.04 -2.49
N ALA A 10 -10.65 5.48 -3.58
CA ALA A 10 -9.86 5.09 -4.73
C ALA A 10 -10.36 5.72 -6.03
N ALA A 11 -9.43 6.03 -6.92
CA ALA A 11 -9.70 6.35 -8.30
C ALA A 11 -8.97 5.35 -9.20
N ILE A 12 -9.65 4.88 -10.25
CA ILE A 12 -9.07 3.94 -11.22
C ILE A 12 -8.98 4.62 -12.58
N ASP A 13 -7.76 4.63 -13.12
CA ASP A 13 -7.51 4.86 -14.53
C ASP A 13 -7.29 3.51 -15.21
N GLU A 14 -8.32 3.06 -15.91
CA GLU A 14 -8.33 1.75 -16.56
C GLU A 14 -7.40 1.71 -17.78
N GLN A 15 -7.27 2.82 -18.50
CA GLN A 15 -6.43 2.94 -19.69
C GLN A 15 -4.95 2.82 -19.32
N ASN A 16 -4.53 3.51 -18.25
CA ASN A 16 -3.16 3.48 -17.76
C ASN A 16 -2.88 2.38 -16.73
N ARG A 17 -3.87 1.52 -16.44
CA ARG A 17 -3.77 0.42 -15.47
C ARG A 17 -3.29 0.91 -14.10
N MET A 18 -3.86 2.03 -13.63
CA MET A 18 -3.47 2.66 -12.38
C MET A 18 -4.63 2.71 -11.38
N VAL A 19 -4.31 2.45 -10.11
CA VAL A 19 -5.21 2.65 -8.97
C VAL A 19 -4.56 3.67 -8.05
N MET A 20 -5.21 4.82 -7.87
CA MET A 20 -4.81 5.82 -6.91
C MET A 20 -5.68 5.68 -5.66
N ILE A 21 -5.06 5.44 -4.52
CA ILE A 21 -5.75 5.29 -3.23
C ILE A 21 -5.29 6.43 -2.33
N THR A 22 -6.24 7.15 -1.74
CA THR A 22 -5.93 8.23 -0.81
C THR A 22 -6.78 8.18 0.45
N GLY A 23 -6.23 8.67 1.57
CA GLY A 23 -6.97 8.75 2.81
C GLY A 23 -6.18 9.12 4.05
N GLY A 24 -6.81 8.94 5.21
CA GLY A 24 -6.22 9.17 6.53
C GLY A 24 -6.50 8.01 7.48
N ILE A 25 -5.58 7.76 8.41
CA ILE A 25 -5.61 6.63 9.34
C ILE A 25 -5.39 7.11 10.76
N ASP A 26 -6.37 6.87 11.65
CA ASP A 26 -6.31 7.17 13.09
C ASP A 26 -6.33 5.89 13.99
N VAL A 27 -5.65 4.84 13.53
CA VAL A 27 -5.54 3.54 14.23
C VAL A 27 -4.16 2.92 14.06
N ASN A 28 -3.64 2.25 15.09
CA ASN A 28 -2.31 1.59 15.07
C ASN A 28 -2.36 0.10 15.44
N ASP A 29 -3.32 -0.30 16.26
CA ASP A 29 -3.45 -1.60 16.92
C ASP A 29 -4.34 -2.61 16.18
N ILE A 30 -4.70 -2.29 14.93
CA ILE A 30 -5.52 -3.16 14.07
C ILE A 30 -4.87 -3.35 12.70
N THR A 31 -5.03 -4.53 12.14
CA THR A 31 -4.74 -4.76 10.72
C THR A 31 -5.89 -4.22 9.88
N ILE A 32 -5.58 -3.29 8.97
CA ILE A 32 -6.57 -2.76 8.03
C ILE A 32 -6.57 -3.66 6.79
N VAL A 33 -7.66 -4.39 6.57
CA VAL A 33 -7.85 -5.22 5.38
C VAL A 33 -8.64 -4.42 4.36
N MET A 34 -7.95 -3.94 3.33
CA MET A 34 -8.54 -3.13 2.28
C MET A 34 -8.98 -4.00 1.12
N ARG A 35 -10.18 -3.74 0.60
CA ARG A 35 -10.70 -4.31 -0.64
C ARG A 35 -11.01 -3.22 -1.65
N THR A 36 -10.48 -3.34 -2.86
CA THR A 36 -10.75 -2.44 -3.98
C THR A 36 -11.15 -3.25 -5.20
N GLU A 37 -12.38 -3.08 -5.67
CA GLU A 37 -12.85 -3.72 -6.90
C GLU A 37 -12.18 -3.09 -8.12
N LEU A 38 -11.82 -3.92 -9.09
CA LEU A 38 -11.17 -3.54 -10.34
C LEU A 38 -12.06 -3.86 -11.54
N PRO A 39 -11.91 -3.17 -12.67
CA PRO A 39 -12.65 -3.52 -13.88
C PRO A 39 -12.20 -4.84 -14.52
N SER A 40 -10.96 -5.27 -14.27
CA SER A 40 -10.42 -6.53 -14.78
C SER A 40 -9.19 -7.01 -14.00
N ALA A 41 -8.92 -8.30 -14.09
CA ALA A 41 -7.67 -8.91 -13.63
C ALA A 41 -6.46 -8.40 -14.43
N GLY A 42 -5.26 -8.78 -13.99
CA GLY A 42 -3.97 -8.48 -14.63
C GLY A 42 -3.12 -7.51 -13.82
N THR A 43 -2.17 -6.86 -14.50
CA THR A 43 -1.20 -5.97 -13.87
C THR A 43 -1.79 -4.58 -13.63
N TRP A 44 -1.53 -4.01 -12.45
CA TRP A 44 -1.94 -2.68 -12.04
C TRP A 44 -0.84 -1.99 -11.24
N THR A 45 -0.61 -0.71 -11.51
CA THR A 45 0.22 0.15 -10.67
C THR A 45 -0.63 0.78 -9.58
N ILE A 46 -0.23 0.59 -8.33
CA ILE A 46 -0.88 1.17 -7.16
C ILE A 46 -0.07 2.38 -6.72
N MET A 47 -0.72 3.53 -6.68
CA MET A 47 -0.22 4.75 -6.06
C MET A 47 -1.05 5.00 -4.81
N LYS A 48 -0.42 5.02 -3.64
CA LYS A 48 -1.14 5.12 -2.38
C LYS A 48 -0.57 6.25 -1.53
N ALA A 49 -1.43 7.22 -1.20
CA ALA A 49 -1.09 8.38 -0.38
C ALA A 49 -1.98 8.40 0.88
N GLU A 50 -1.39 8.27 2.05
CA GLU A 50 -2.14 8.20 3.32
C GLU A 50 -1.58 9.21 4.32
N THR A 51 -2.41 9.78 5.18
CA THR A 51 -1.94 10.65 6.27
C THR A 51 -1.96 9.88 7.59
N ASN A 52 -0.87 9.97 8.36
CA ASN A 52 -0.82 9.49 9.74
C ASN A 52 -1.62 10.45 10.63
N LEU A 53 -2.85 10.10 10.99
CA LEU A 53 -3.69 10.90 11.90
C LEU A 53 -3.60 10.41 13.36
N THR A 54 -2.77 9.39 13.60
CA THR A 54 -2.58 8.78 14.92
C THR A 54 -1.71 9.65 15.82
N ASP A 55 -1.52 9.21 17.07
CA ASP A 55 -0.60 9.81 18.04
C ASP A 55 0.80 9.17 18.07
N LYS A 56 1.09 8.22 17.17
CA LYS A 56 2.38 7.51 17.10
C LYS A 56 3.09 7.74 15.77
N THR A 57 4.41 7.76 15.82
CA THR A 57 5.25 7.69 14.63
C THR A 57 5.19 6.27 14.04
N TRP A 58 5.22 6.16 12.71
CA TRP A 58 5.37 4.88 12.02
C TRP A 58 6.80 4.73 11.51
N TYR A 59 7.50 3.69 11.94
CA TYR A 59 8.87 3.36 11.52
C TYR A 59 8.91 2.37 10.35
N GLY A 60 7.77 1.74 10.08
CA GLY A 60 7.65 0.77 9.00
C GLY A 60 6.21 0.56 8.57
N TRP A 61 6.08 -0.04 7.40
CA TRP A 61 4.79 -0.38 6.84
C TRP A 61 4.84 -1.76 6.17
N GLN A 62 4.02 -2.69 6.65
CA GLN A 62 3.88 -4.01 6.07
C GLN A 62 2.54 -4.13 5.33
N VAL A 63 2.59 -4.62 4.09
CA VAL A 63 1.41 -4.97 3.29
C VAL A 63 1.44 -6.47 3.03
N THR A 64 0.42 -7.18 3.49
CA THR A 64 0.20 -8.59 3.15
C THR A 64 -0.78 -8.69 2.00
N LEU A 65 -0.35 -9.29 0.89
CA LEU A 65 -1.15 -9.41 -0.32
C LEU A 65 -2.08 -10.63 -0.23
N GLY A 66 -3.30 -10.49 -0.76
CA GLY A 66 -4.23 -11.61 -0.89
C GLY A 66 -3.67 -12.72 -1.79
N SER A 67 -4.20 -13.93 -1.66
CA SER A 67 -3.73 -15.14 -2.37
C SER A 67 -3.75 -15.03 -3.90
N ASP A 68 -4.59 -14.15 -4.45
CA ASP A 68 -4.71 -13.94 -5.89
C ASP A 68 -3.76 -12.87 -6.43
N ILE A 69 -2.95 -12.26 -5.57
CA ILE A 69 -2.15 -11.08 -5.86
C ILE A 69 -0.67 -11.38 -5.61
N THR A 70 0.17 -10.95 -6.53
CA THR A 70 1.63 -11.01 -6.40
C THR A 70 2.24 -9.67 -6.83
N VAL A 71 3.51 -9.46 -6.50
CA VAL A 71 4.32 -8.39 -7.08
C VAL A 71 5.05 -8.95 -8.31
N PRO A 72 4.87 -8.36 -9.51
CA PRO A 72 5.62 -8.76 -10.70
C PRO A 72 7.13 -8.55 -10.51
N MET A 73 7.90 -9.55 -10.92
CA MET A 73 9.36 -9.57 -10.80
C MET A 73 10.02 -9.39 -12.17
N ALA A 74 11.12 -8.64 -12.22
CA ALA A 74 12.07 -8.58 -13.33
C ALA A 74 13.39 -9.22 -12.87
N GLY A 75 13.55 -10.51 -13.13
CA GLY A 75 14.57 -11.33 -12.48
C GLY A 75 14.29 -11.42 -10.98
N ASN A 76 15.26 -11.05 -10.14
CA ASN A 76 15.13 -11.09 -8.67
C ASN A 76 14.72 -9.73 -8.06
N LYS A 77 14.22 -8.79 -8.86
CA LYS A 77 13.83 -7.46 -8.40
C LYS A 77 12.35 -7.18 -8.70
N PRO A 78 11.58 -6.58 -7.78
CA PRO A 78 10.22 -6.16 -8.06
C PRO A 78 10.20 -5.06 -9.12
N GLN A 79 9.24 -5.10 -10.07
CA GLN A 79 9.19 -4.16 -11.20
C GLN A 79 8.99 -2.70 -10.78
N LEU A 80 8.21 -2.46 -9.72
CA LEU A 80 8.06 -1.15 -9.07
C LEU A 80 7.70 -1.40 -7.61
N LEU A 81 8.52 -0.88 -6.71
CA LEU A 81 8.32 -0.97 -5.27
C LEU A 81 9.12 0.13 -4.58
N THR A 82 8.46 1.21 -4.18
CA THR A 82 9.15 2.37 -3.58
C THR A 82 8.21 3.20 -2.72
N SER A 83 8.80 3.99 -1.83
CA SER A 83 8.13 4.98 -0.99
C SER A 83 8.94 6.25 -1.00
N ARG A 84 8.29 7.41 -0.87
CA ARG A 84 9.02 8.68 -0.70
C ARG A 84 9.65 8.79 0.69
N ASN A 85 9.02 8.19 1.69
CA ASN A 85 9.33 8.41 3.09
C ASN A 85 10.23 7.32 3.71
N PHE A 86 10.31 6.16 3.06
CA PHE A 86 11.11 5.04 3.52
C PHE A 86 12.24 4.78 2.53
N GLU A 87 13.46 4.67 3.04
CA GLU A 87 14.67 4.45 2.22
C GLU A 87 14.67 3.07 1.55
N HIS A 88 13.97 2.11 2.13
CA HIS A 88 13.97 0.74 1.68
C HIS A 88 12.57 0.20 1.44
N ALA A 89 12.47 -0.66 0.42
CA ALA A 89 11.28 -1.45 0.16
C ALA A 89 11.69 -2.85 -0.31
N ARG A 90 10.97 -3.87 0.15
CA ARG A 90 11.24 -5.26 -0.23
C ARG A 90 9.96 -6.04 -0.38
N TYR A 91 9.99 -7.04 -1.25
CA TYR A 91 8.93 -8.02 -1.41
C TYR A 91 9.48 -9.38 -0.97
N VAL A 92 8.73 -10.08 -0.10
CA VAL A 92 9.04 -11.41 0.44
C VAL A 92 8.01 -12.40 -0.14
N PRO A 93 8.36 -13.15 -1.20
CA PRO A 93 7.42 -14.04 -1.88
C PRO A 93 6.85 -15.14 -0.99
N GLU A 94 7.65 -15.66 -0.05
CA GLU A 94 7.28 -16.78 0.82
C GLU A 94 6.09 -16.46 1.71
N THR A 95 5.98 -15.19 2.11
CA THR A 95 4.90 -14.68 2.95
C THR A 95 3.93 -13.78 2.19
N ASN A 96 4.18 -13.56 0.90
CA ASN A 96 3.46 -12.65 0.02
C ASN A 96 3.31 -11.23 0.63
N THR A 97 4.41 -10.69 1.13
CA THR A 97 4.42 -9.40 1.82
C THR A 97 5.35 -8.38 1.23
N VAL A 98 4.95 -7.12 1.31
CA VAL A 98 5.75 -5.95 0.99
C VAL A 98 6.05 -5.22 2.29
N GLY A 99 7.32 -4.92 2.55
CA GLY A 99 7.76 -4.08 3.65
C GLY A 99 8.38 -2.77 3.13
N PHE A 100 8.04 -1.65 3.76
CA PHE A 100 8.70 -0.35 3.59
C PHE A 100 9.28 0.11 4.92
N TYR A 101 10.55 0.47 4.98
CA TYR A 101 11.28 0.76 6.24
C TYR A 101 12.52 1.64 6.01
N GLY A 102 13.23 1.99 7.09
CA GLY A 102 14.40 2.88 7.04
C GLY A 102 13.97 4.33 6.90
N GLY A 103 13.06 4.78 7.76
CA GLY A 103 12.48 6.12 7.75
C GLY A 103 11.35 6.22 8.77
N GLU A 104 10.71 7.37 8.84
CA GLU A 104 9.61 7.60 9.78
C GLU A 104 8.48 8.44 9.17
N ILE A 105 7.26 8.22 9.66
CA ILE A 105 6.06 9.02 9.37
C ILE A 105 5.50 9.52 10.68
N ARG A 106 5.70 10.80 10.97
CA ARG A 106 5.20 11.41 12.21
C ARG A 106 3.70 11.68 12.13
N PRO A 107 3.00 11.84 13.26
CA PRO A 107 1.65 12.36 13.29
C PRO A 107 1.49 13.63 12.44
N GLY A 108 0.49 13.63 11.56
CA GLY A 108 0.19 14.68 10.59
C GLY A 108 0.92 14.54 9.25
N GLU A 109 1.92 13.68 9.12
CA GLU A 109 2.69 13.54 7.88
C GLU A 109 2.03 12.59 6.87
N PRO A 110 2.16 12.88 5.57
CA PRO A 110 1.73 11.96 4.52
C PRO A 110 2.80 10.89 4.27
N ILE A 111 2.34 9.68 3.99
CA ILE A 111 3.12 8.62 3.36
C ILE A 111 2.70 8.46 1.90
N LEU A 112 3.67 8.36 0.99
CA LEU A 112 3.43 8.06 -0.42
C LEU A 112 4.19 6.79 -0.84
N LYS A 113 3.43 5.79 -1.31
CA LYS A 113 3.94 4.48 -1.77
C LYS A 113 3.52 4.23 -3.21
N PHE A 114 4.42 3.59 -3.95
CA PHE A 114 4.17 3.10 -5.29
C PHE A 114 4.57 1.64 -5.38
N TYR A 115 3.69 0.81 -5.90
CA TYR A 115 4.03 -0.59 -6.17
C TYR A 115 3.16 -1.16 -7.27
N THR A 116 3.74 -2.07 -8.07
CA THR A 116 2.98 -2.80 -9.07
C THR A 116 2.53 -4.13 -8.49
N ILE A 117 1.29 -4.50 -8.79
CA ILE A 117 0.75 -5.82 -8.50
C ILE A 117 0.28 -6.50 -9.79
N GLU A 118 0.21 -7.81 -9.75
CA GLU A 118 -0.55 -8.63 -10.69
C GLU A 118 -1.61 -9.38 -9.90
N THR A 119 -2.85 -9.32 -10.36
CA THR A 119 -3.98 -10.02 -9.73
C THR A 119 -4.66 -10.94 -10.73
N ARG A 120 -5.03 -12.14 -10.27
CA ARG A 120 -5.76 -13.13 -11.08
C ARG A 120 -7.28 -12.90 -11.10
N VAL A 121 -7.76 -11.97 -10.28
CA VAL A 121 -9.19 -11.64 -10.12
C VAL A 121 -9.39 -10.13 -10.25
N PRO A 122 -10.60 -9.66 -10.62
CA PRO A 122 -10.89 -8.23 -10.77
C PRO A 122 -11.07 -7.51 -9.42
N ARG A 123 -10.16 -7.73 -8.47
CA ARG A 123 -10.16 -7.08 -7.15
C ARG A 123 -8.76 -7.09 -6.53
N ILE A 124 -8.54 -6.15 -5.61
CA ILE A 124 -7.38 -6.05 -4.75
C ILE A 124 -7.82 -6.34 -3.32
N VAL A 125 -7.11 -7.22 -2.61
CA VAL A 125 -7.29 -7.46 -1.18
C VAL A 125 -5.91 -7.41 -0.52
N MET A 126 -5.74 -6.51 0.44
CA MET A 126 -4.45 -6.29 1.10
C MET A 126 -4.63 -5.97 2.58
N GLY A 127 -3.91 -6.69 3.44
CA GLY A 127 -3.77 -6.36 4.86
C GLY A 127 -2.65 -5.35 5.08
N HIS A 128 -2.88 -4.34 5.90
CA HIS A 128 -1.92 -3.28 6.17
C HIS A 128 -1.64 -3.17 7.66
N ASN A 129 -0.36 -3.27 8.03
CA ASN A 129 0.13 -3.10 9.38
C ASN A 129 1.13 -1.94 9.43
N ARG A 130 0.94 -1.07 10.42
CA ARG A 130 1.84 0.04 10.72
C ARG A 130 2.77 -0.43 11.83
N ILE A 131 4.05 -0.13 11.71
CA ILE A 131 5.02 -0.50 12.72
C ILE A 131 5.34 0.74 13.55
N ILE A 132 4.97 0.71 14.83
CA ILE A 132 5.09 1.86 15.76
C ILE A 132 6.30 1.74 16.70
N ASP A 133 6.99 0.60 16.68
CA ASP A 133 8.22 0.34 17.41
C ASP A 133 9.37 0.20 16.40
N GLU A 134 10.48 0.90 16.63
CA GLU A 134 11.65 0.87 15.75
C GLU A 134 12.30 -0.52 15.72
N ALA A 135 12.32 -1.25 16.84
CA ALA A 135 12.87 -2.61 16.90
C ALA A 135 12.07 -3.58 16.03
N ASP A 136 10.74 -3.44 16.03
CA ASP A 136 9.87 -4.20 15.14
C ASP A 136 10.14 -3.85 13.67
N ALA A 137 10.50 -2.61 13.35
CA ALA A 137 10.80 -2.23 11.97
C ALA A 137 12.03 -2.98 11.43
N GLU A 138 13.02 -3.26 12.29
CA GLU A 138 14.18 -4.10 11.97
C GLU A 138 13.77 -5.56 11.71
N LEU A 139 12.93 -6.15 12.58
CA LEU A 139 12.42 -7.51 12.37
C LEU A 139 11.61 -7.64 11.06
N MET A 140 10.80 -6.62 10.75
CA MET A 140 10.11 -6.52 9.48
C MET A 140 11.08 -6.34 8.30
N ALA A 141 12.24 -5.70 8.50
CA ALA A 141 13.29 -5.59 7.47
C ALA A 141 14.01 -6.92 7.21
N GLU A 142 13.99 -7.86 8.16
CA GLU A 142 14.63 -9.18 8.05
C GLU A 142 13.74 -10.24 7.40
N GLY A 143 12.45 -10.25 7.67
CA GLY A 143 11.59 -11.31 7.12
C GLY A 143 10.24 -11.41 7.79
N GLN A 144 10.15 -10.83 8.98
CA GLN A 144 9.15 -11.24 9.93
C GLN A 144 7.80 -10.65 9.60
N LEU A 145 6.77 -11.50 9.71
CA LEU A 145 5.39 -11.07 9.61
C LEU A 145 4.98 -10.40 10.92
N LEU A 146 4.78 -9.09 10.86
CA LEU A 146 4.25 -8.33 11.97
C LEU A 146 2.76 -8.08 11.84
N GLY A 147 2.09 -7.95 12.98
CA GLY A 147 0.64 -7.82 13.08
C GLY A 147 -0.13 -9.14 12.97
N VAL A 148 0.55 -10.28 13.01
CA VAL A 148 -0.10 -11.60 13.13
C VAL A 148 -0.83 -11.66 14.48
N GLY A 149 -2.16 -11.75 14.44
CA GLY A 149 -3.00 -11.83 15.64
C GLY A 149 -3.65 -10.51 16.07
N LEU A 150 -3.36 -9.39 15.41
CA LEU A 150 -4.11 -8.15 15.63
C LEU A 150 -5.58 -8.30 15.19
N PRO A 151 -6.52 -7.60 15.84
CA PRO A 151 -7.88 -7.46 15.33
C PRO A 151 -7.86 -6.92 13.89
N LYS A 152 -8.80 -7.40 13.08
CA LYS A 152 -8.93 -7.00 11.68
C LYS A 152 -10.11 -6.05 11.51
N LEU A 153 -9.86 -4.93 10.85
CA LEU A 153 -10.91 -4.05 10.35
C LEU A 153 -10.92 -4.13 8.83
N GLU A 154 -12.02 -4.63 8.27
CA GLU A 154 -12.20 -4.73 6.83
C GLU A 154 -12.86 -3.48 6.29
N ILE A 155 -12.28 -2.89 5.24
CA ILE A 155 -12.84 -1.75 4.54
C ILE A 155 -12.98 -2.06 3.05
N ALA A 156 -14.16 -1.79 2.50
CA ALA A 156 -14.36 -1.70 1.06
C ALA A 156 -14.08 -0.26 0.64
N VAL A 157 -13.05 -0.05 -0.17
CA VAL A 157 -12.65 1.28 -0.60
C VAL A 157 -13.60 1.75 -1.69
N PRO A 158 -14.34 2.86 -1.50
CA PRO A 158 -15.19 3.42 -2.55
C PRO A 158 -14.33 3.83 -3.74
N THR A 159 -14.71 3.35 -4.93
CA THR A 159 -13.91 3.52 -6.14
C THR A 159 -14.66 4.35 -7.19
N LYS A 160 -13.96 5.32 -7.78
CA LYS A 160 -14.44 6.08 -8.93
C LYS A 160 -13.58 5.81 -10.16
N LYS A 161 -14.20 5.49 -11.29
CA LYS A 161 -13.48 5.47 -12.58
C LYS A 161 -13.17 6.91 -13.00
N ILE A 162 -11.94 7.13 -13.42
CA ILE A 162 -11.48 8.41 -13.97
C ILE A 162 -10.79 8.16 -15.31
N ALA A 163 -10.73 9.19 -16.13
CA ALA A 163 -9.85 9.25 -17.28
C ALA A 163 -8.80 10.33 -16.96
N ILE A 164 -7.55 9.94 -16.75
CA ILE A 164 -6.47 10.93 -16.61
C ILE A 164 -6.16 11.42 -18.02
N PRO A 165 -6.33 12.72 -18.32
CA PRO A 165 -6.04 13.22 -19.65
C PRO A 165 -4.55 13.08 -19.95
N ASP A 166 -4.20 12.88 -21.22
CA ASP A 166 -2.85 12.61 -21.74
C ASP A 166 -1.79 13.72 -21.47
N VAL A 167 -2.12 14.74 -20.67
CA VAL A 167 -1.27 15.92 -20.37
C VAL A 167 0.08 15.53 -19.72
N TYR A 168 0.22 14.30 -19.21
CA TYR A 168 1.46 13.78 -18.62
C TYR A 168 2.32 12.95 -19.58
N ARG A 169 1.91 12.75 -20.84
CA ARG A 169 2.84 12.30 -21.89
C ARG A 169 3.74 13.49 -22.24
N ILE A 170 4.79 13.71 -21.44
CA ILE A 170 5.96 14.42 -21.94
C ILE A 170 6.46 13.57 -23.09
N SER A 171 6.03 13.93 -24.30
CA SER A 171 6.58 13.40 -25.54
C SER A 171 8.08 13.40 -25.39
N LYS A 172 8.72 12.23 -25.50
CA LYS A 172 10.17 12.16 -25.71
C LYS A 172 10.46 13.10 -26.87
N VAL A 173 11.08 14.24 -26.56
CA VAL A 173 11.66 15.10 -27.58
C VAL A 173 12.70 14.22 -28.25
N GLY A 174 12.51 14.01 -29.56
CA GLY A 174 13.34 13.14 -30.39
C GLY A 174 14.78 13.60 -30.50
#